data_AF-A0A9P6G8L6-F1
#
_entry.id   AF-A0A9P6G8L6-F1
#
_cell.length_a   1.000
_cell.length_b   1.000
_cell.length_c   1.000
_cell.angle_alpha   90.00
_cell.angle_beta   90.00
_cell.angle_gamma   90.00
#
_symmetry.space_group_name_H-M   'P 1'
#
loop_
_entity.id
_entity.type
_entity.pdbx_description
1 polymer ?
#
loop_
_entity_poly.entity_id
_entity_poly.type
_entity_poly.pdbx_seq_one_letter_code
_entity_poly.pdbx_strand_id
1 'polypeptide(L)'
;MAALKGPSDADRALRQFEALVQRFETRLLRARHVDGRDDDDDVRREACTLALAELGARHTKLEIRRSLSAAEAQGRRVELLLHAARDGDGDGNGNRNGSRNGNRNGNSNGDGDDHDHDHDHDHDHDDLRAIHHGYFRLYSTELFDLLGQPVDLRLGTVRFHHCHPAPPSAPDQGPVSLELALGSSFFVADALETLPFHAFKVPHTPSLQNRGILSRKLADHGAFPPYDSWLLFTFLGHGCLKLEVPIEMCADVYGAPLAGRENEEVHFWGVFVDDDAP
;
A
#
# COMPACT_ATOMS: atom_id res chain seq x y z
N MET A 1 41.18 -21.76 -13.70
CA MET A 1 39.79 -22.17 -13.37
C MET A 1 38.86 -21.13 -13.97
N ALA A 2 38.29 -21.40 -15.14
CA ALA A 2 37.35 -20.51 -15.81
C ALA A 2 35.98 -20.64 -15.13
N ALA A 3 35.49 -19.54 -14.56
CA ALA A 3 34.15 -19.46 -14.03
C ALA A 3 33.15 -19.59 -15.19
N LEU A 4 32.37 -20.67 -15.18
CA LEU A 4 31.21 -20.86 -16.04
C LEU A 4 30.24 -19.70 -15.77
N LYS A 5 30.27 -18.68 -16.64
CA LYS A 5 29.31 -17.59 -16.63
C LYS A 5 27.96 -18.22 -16.97
N GLY A 6 27.06 -18.27 -15.98
CA GLY A 6 25.72 -18.82 -16.16
C GLY A 6 25.00 -18.16 -17.34
N PRO A 7 24.00 -18.82 -17.93
CA PRO A 7 23.29 -18.27 -19.07
C PRO A 7 22.71 -16.90 -18.72
N SER A 8 22.87 -15.96 -19.64
CA SER A 8 22.38 -14.60 -19.46
C SER A 8 20.85 -14.59 -19.33
N ASP A 9 20.29 -13.53 -18.76
CA ASP A 9 18.83 -13.39 -18.66
C ASP A 9 18.15 -13.42 -20.05
N ALA A 10 18.84 -12.94 -21.09
CA ALA A 10 18.42 -13.05 -22.48
C ALA A 10 18.35 -14.52 -22.96
N ASP A 11 19.36 -15.33 -22.63
CA ASP A 11 19.37 -16.77 -23.00
C ASP A 11 18.29 -17.57 -22.28
N ARG A 12 17.90 -17.14 -21.07
CA ARG A 12 16.77 -17.74 -20.34
C ARG A 12 15.44 -17.33 -20.95
N ALA A 13 15.28 -16.06 -21.34
CA ALA A 13 14.07 -15.56 -21.99
C ALA A 13 13.87 -16.21 -23.37
N LEU A 14 14.92 -16.36 -24.17
CA LEU A 14 14.84 -16.99 -25.49
C LEU A 14 14.38 -18.46 -25.40
N ARG A 15 14.94 -19.23 -24.46
CA ARG A 15 14.51 -20.61 -24.24
C ARG A 15 13.06 -20.72 -23.76
N GLN A 16 12.61 -19.79 -22.93
CA GLN A 16 11.21 -19.73 -22.51
C GLN A 16 10.28 -19.40 -23.69
N PHE A 17 10.68 -18.47 -24.56
CA PHE A 17 9.95 -18.14 -25.77
C PHE A 17 9.84 -19.34 -26.70
N GLU A 18 10.95 -20.01 -27.03
CA GLU A 18 10.95 -21.19 -27.91
C GLU A 18 10.07 -22.32 -27.36
N ALA A 19 10.13 -22.59 -26.06
CA ALA A 19 9.28 -23.58 -25.40
C ALA A 19 7.78 -23.22 -25.47
N LEU A 20 7.44 -21.93 -25.34
CA LEU A 20 6.07 -21.46 -25.51
C LEU A 20 5.59 -21.61 -26.96
N VAL A 21 6.42 -21.24 -27.94
CA VAL A 21 6.07 -21.38 -29.36
C VAL A 21 5.79 -22.85 -29.68
N GLN A 22 6.68 -23.78 -29.31
CA GLN A 22 6.47 -25.21 -29.54
C GLN A 22 5.17 -25.72 -28.93
N ARG A 23 4.83 -25.25 -27.71
CA ARG A 23 3.58 -25.61 -27.04
C ARG A 23 2.35 -25.08 -27.80
N PHE A 24 2.40 -23.84 -28.28
CA PHE A 24 1.30 -23.25 -29.04
C PHE A 24 1.15 -23.89 -30.43
N GLU A 25 2.23 -24.15 -31.14
CA GLU A 25 2.21 -24.89 -32.41
C GLU A 25 1.56 -26.25 -32.25
N THR A 26 1.99 -27.03 -31.25
CA THR A 26 1.41 -28.35 -30.96
C THR A 26 -0.10 -28.25 -30.72
N ARG A 27 -0.56 -27.18 -30.07
CA ARG A 27 -1.97 -26.95 -29.79
C ARG A 27 -2.75 -26.53 -31.03
N LEU A 28 -2.20 -25.62 -31.84
CA LEU A 28 -2.81 -25.12 -33.07
C LEU A 28 -2.91 -26.22 -34.11
N LEU A 29 -1.84 -27.01 -34.31
CA LEU A 29 -1.85 -28.17 -35.22
C LEU A 29 -2.90 -29.20 -34.80
N ARG A 30 -3.05 -29.48 -33.50
CA ARG A 30 -4.12 -30.37 -33.00
C ARG A 30 -5.51 -29.82 -33.25
N ALA A 31 -5.70 -28.51 -33.20
CA ALA A 31 -6.99 -27.87 -33.44
C ALA A 31 -7.35 -27.81 -34.94
N ARG A 32 -6.35 -27.62 -35.81
CA ARG A 32 -6.53 -27.45 -37.26
C ARG A 32 -6.51 -28.73 -38.09
N HIS A 33 -6.05 -29.86 -37.52
CA HIS A 33 -6.09 -31.17 -38.17
C HIS A 33 -7.51 -31.65 -38.59
N VAL A 34 -8.54 -30.86 -38.29
CA VAL A 34 -9.94 -31.08 -38.66
C VAL A 34 -10.31 -30.41 -40.01
N ASP A 35 -9.59 -29.37 -40.47
CA ASP A 35 -10.01 -28.50 -41.59
C ASP A 35 -9.18 -28.60 -42.90
N GLY A 36 -8.12 -29.42 -42.93
CA GLY A 36 -7.52 -29.91 -44.19
C GLY A 36 -6.75 -28.91 -45.07
N ARG A 37 -6.42 -27.71 -44.58
CA ARG A 37 -5.49 -26.75 -45.22
C ARG A 37 -4.59 -26.12 -44.15
N ASP A 38 -3.46 -26.75 -43.87
CA ASP A 38 -2.45 -26.19 -42.98
C ASP A 38 -1.28 -25.64 -43.80
N ASP A 39 -1.14 -24.31 -43.77
CA ASP A 39 0.13 -23.65 -44.08
C ASP A 39 0.94 -23.60 -42.77
N ASP A 40 1.95 -24.46 -42.64
CA ASP A 40 2.78 -24.58 -41.44
C ASP A 40 3.40 -23.22 -41.04
N ASP A 41 3.67 -22.34 -42.02
CA ASP A 41 4.21 -21.00 -41.78
C ASP A 41 3.20 -20.08 -41.05
N ASP A 42 1.91 -20.23 -41.33
CA ASP A 42 0.86 -19.47 -40.64
C ASP A 42 0.67 -19.97 -39.20
N VAL A 43 0.79 -21.29 -38.98
CA VAL A 43 0.74 -21.86 -37.63
C VAL A 43 1.93 -21.39 -36.79
N ARG A 44 3.14 -21.38 -37.35
CA ARG A 44 4.32 -20.84 -36.68
C ARG A 44 4.14 -19.37 -36.32
N ARG A 45 3.64 -18.55 -37.25
CA ARG A 45 3.42 -17.11 -37.04
C ARG A 45 2.41 -16.85 -35.92
N GLU A 46 1.30 -17.59 -35.92
CA GLU A 46 0.27 -17.49 -34.88
C GLU A 46 0.82 -17.94 -33.51
N ALA A 47 1.53 -19.07 -33.46
CA ALA A 47 2.17 -19.56 -32.24
C ALA A 47 3.19 -18.58 -31.65
N CYS A 48 4.00 -17.93 -32.49
CA CYS A 48 4.91 -16.85 -32.09
C CYS A 48 4.16 -15.66 -31.47
N THR A 49 3.03 -15.27 -32.06
CA THR A 49 2.21 -14.15 -31.57
C THR A 49 1.63 -14.45 -30.19
N LEU A 50 1.08 -15.65 -30.01
CA LEU A 50 0.56 -16.12 -28.72
C LEU A 50 1.67 -16.26 -27.66
N ALA A 51 2.85 -16.75 -28.05
CA ALA A 51 4.01 -16.85 -27.17
C ALA A 51 4.51 -15.48 -26.70
N LEU A 52 4.54 -14.46 -27.58
CA LEU A 52 4.90 -13.09 -27.20
C LEU A 52 3.88 -12.48 -26.24
N ALA A 53 2.58 -12.65 -26.50
CA ALA A 53 1.52 -12.15 -25.62
C ALA A 53 1.59 -12.79 -24.21
N GLU A 54 1.77 -14.11 -24.14
CA GLU A 54 1.92 -14.86 -22.89
C GLU A 54 3.20 -14.45 -22.14
N LEU A 55 4.33 -14.30 -22.85
CA LEU A 55 5.59 -13.90 -22.24
C LEU A 55 5.51 -12.45 -21.71
N GLY A 56 4.88 -11.55 -22.46
CA GLY A 56 4.57 -10.19 -22.04
C GLY A 56 3.73 -10.18 -20.76
N ALA A 57 2.63 -10.93 -20.73
CA ALA A 57 1.78 -11.06 -19.55
C ALA A 57 2.56 -11.59 -18.32
N ARG A 58 3.44 -12.58 -18.51
CA ARG A 58 4.30 -13.10 -17.42
C ARG A 58 5.32 -12.09 -16.93
N HIS A 59 5.94 -11.33 -17.84
CA HIS A 59 6.90 -10.31 -17.46
C HIS A 59 6.25 -9.19 -16.66
N THR A 60 5.12 -8.67 -17.15
CA THR A 60 4.29 -7.69 -16.44
C THR A 60 3.90 -8.22 -15.06
N LYS A 61 3.50 -9.51 -14.96
CA LYS A 61 3.20 -10.15 -13.68
C LYS A 61 4.38 -10.13 -12.70
N LEU A 62 5.58 -10.44 -13.18
CA LEU A 62 6.80 -10.43 -12.36
C LEU A 62 7.18 -9.01 -11.94
N GLU A 63 7.07 -8.03 -12.83
CA GLU A 63 7.35 -6.63 -12.52
C GLU A 63 6.37 -6.08 -11.48
N ILE A 64 5.07 -6.34 -11.66
CA ILE A 64 4.04 -5.99 -10.68
C ILE A 64 4.37 -6.63 -9.32
N ARG A 65 4.69 -7.93 -9.29
CA ARG A 65 5.05 -8.62 -8.04
C ARG A 65 6.28 -7.98 -7.37
N ARG A 66 7.32 -7.62 -8.14
CA ARG A 66 8.51 -6.93 -7.61
C ARG A 66 8.16 -5.55 -7.06
N SER A 67 7.35 -4.77 -7.77
CA SER A 67 6.92 -3.44 -7.33
C SER A 67 6.08 -3.53 -6.05
N LEU A 68 5.16 -4.50 -5.97
CA LEU A 68 4.37 -4.78 -4.77
C LEU A 68 5.30 -5.11 -3.59
N SER A 69 6.20 -6.11 -3.76
CA SER A 69 7.13 -6.50 -2.70
C SER A 69 8.03 -5.36 -2.23
N ALA A 70 8.45 -4.45 -3.12
CA ALA A 70 9.25 -3.29 -2.76
C ALA A 70 8.46 -2.29 -1.90
N ALA A 71 7.21 -1.99 -2.26
CA ALA A 71 6.34 -1.10 -1.50
C ALA A 71 6.03 -1.67 -0.10
N GLU A 72 5.73 -2.96 0.00
CA GLU A 72 5.52 -3.61 1.29
C GLU A 72 6.80 -3.63 2.14
N ALA A 73 7.97 -3.87 1.52
CA ALA A 73 9.23 -3.83 2.24
C ALA A 73 9.54 -2.43 2.78
N GLN A 74 9.12 -1.37 2.08
CA GLN A 74 9.18 -0.01 2.59
C GLN A 74 8.28 0.17 3.81
N GLY A 75 6.99 -0.17 3.71
CA GLY A 75 6.06 -0.05 4.83
C GLY A 75 6.50 -0.83 6.07
N ARG A 76 6.94 -2.08 5.90
CA ARG A 76 7.49 -2.92 6.99
C ARG A 76 8.72 -2.30 7.64
N ARG A 77 9.61 -1.66 6.87
CA ARG A 77 10.77 -0.96 7.45
C ARG A 77 10.33 0.20 8.34
N VAL A 78 9.37 1.00 7.89
CA VAL A 78 8.86 2.14 8.66
C VAL A 78 8.15 1.67 9.93
N GLU A 79 7.33 0.62 9.85
CA GLU A 79 6.70 -0.01 11.02
C GLU A 79 7.73 -0.48 12.04
N LEU A 80 8.80 -1.17 11.61
CA LEU A 80 9.89 -1.61 12.49
C LEU A 80 10.63 -0.44 13.14
N LEU A 81 10.85 0.66 12.43
CA LEU A 81 11.47 1.87 12.98
C LEU A 81 10.59 2.50 14.07
N LEU A 82 9.27 2.55 13.85
CA LEU A 82 8.33 3.04 14.86
C LEU A 82 8.31 2.16 16.11
N HIS A 83 8.39 0.84 15.95
CA HIS A 83 8.52 -0.09 17.08
C HIS A 83 9.82 0.16 17.86
N ALA A 84 10.96 0.29 17.16
CA ALA A 84 12.25 0.56 17.79
C ALA A 84 12.27 1.90 18.53
N ALA A 85 11.65 2.94 17.97
CA ALA A 85 11.53 4.25 18.61
C ALA A 85 10.71 4.17 19.91
N ARG A 86 9.59 3.42 19.89
CA ARG A 86 8.74 3.21 21.08
C ARG A 86 9.47 2.48 22.22
N ASP A 87 10.31 1.51 21.89
CA ASP A 87 11.03 0.72 22.89
C ASP A 87 12.27 1.46 23.44
N GLY A 88 12.83 2.40 22.68
CA GLY A 88 14.00 3.21 23.06
C GLY A 88 13.75 4.27 24.14
N ASP A 89 12.50 4.70 24.33
CA ASP A 89 12.13 5.71 25.35
C ASP A 89 12.04 5.15 26.79
N GLY A 90 12.24 3.84 26.98
CA GLY A 90 12.07 3.15 28.26
C GLY A 90 13.28 3.15 29.21
N ASP A 91 14.50 3.43 28.75
CA ASP A 91 15.74 3.12 29.52
C ASP A 91 16.53 4.34 30.04
N GLY A 92 15.90 5.52 30.09
CA GLY A 92 16.61 6.79 30.30
C GLY A 92 16.41 7.54 31.63
N ASN A 93 15.72 7.01 32.65
CA ASN A 93 15.57 7.75 33.93
C ASN A 93 15.78 6.89 35.18
N GLY A 94 16.95 6.26 35.23
CA GLY A 94 17.53 5.72 36.45
C GLY A 94 18.77 6.50 36.84
N ASN A 95 18.63 7.37 37.84
CA ASN A 95 19.68 7.77 38.80
C ASN A 95 20.57 8.99 38.46
N ARG A 96 20.35 10.09 39.21
CA ARG A 96 21.38 10.70 40.11
C ARG A 96 20.77 11.83 40.94
N ASN A 97 20.09 11.46 42.02
CA ASN A 97 19.85 12.37 43.13
C ASN A 97 21.12 12.42 43.99
N GLY A 98 22.08 13.23 43.56
CA GLY A 98 23.39 13.41 44.17
C GLY A 98 23.63 14.87 44.53
N SER A 99 23.03 15.28 45.65
CA SER A 99 23.36 16.42 46.50
C SER A 99 24.68 17.15 46.17
N ARG A 100 24.59 18.42 45.73
CA ARG A 100 25.61 19.44 46.06
C ARG A 100 25.08 20.87 45.93
N ASN A 101 24.75 21.37 47.11
CA ASN A 101 24.72 22.75 47.59
C ASN A 101 25.75 23.67 46.89
N GLY A 102 25.31 24.85 46.44
CA GLY A 102 26.17 25.83 45.78
C GLY A 102 25.46 27.12 45.38
N ASN A 103 24.83 27.78 46.34
CA ASN A 103 24.25 29.12 46.20
C ASN A 103 25.35 30.14 45.84
N ARG A 104 25.40 30.61 44.58
CA ARG A 104 26.16 31.81 44.18
C ARG A 104 25.28 32.72 43.33
N ASN A 105 24.79 33.73 44.03
CA ASN A 105 24.24 34.98 43.50
C ASN A 105 25.33 35.69 42.68
N GLY A 106 25.07 35.92 41.39
CA GLY A 106 25.96 36.61 40.47
C GLY A 106 25.14 37.26 39.36
N ASN A 107 24.66 38.46 39.64
CA ASN A 107 23.93 39.32 38.73
C ASN A 107 24.91 39.97 37.74
N SER A 108 24.79 39.66 36.45
CA SER A 108 25.50 40.38 35.39
C SER A 108 24.65 40.41 34.12
N ASN A 109 24.13 41.60 33.85
CA ASN A 109 23.59 42.01 32.55
C ASN A 109 24.70 41.91 31.49
N GLY A 110 24.35 41.39 30.32
CA GLY A 110 25.22 41.36 29.16
C GLY A 110 24.38 41.00 27.94
N ASP A 111 23.89 42.05 27.27
CA ASP A 111 23.38 42.01 25.91
C ASP A 111 24.44 41.41 24.99
N GLY A 112 24.04 40.42 24.20
CA GLY A 112 24.87 39.73 23.22
C GLY A 112 23.96 39.14 22.15
N ASP A 113 23.53 40.02 21.23
CA ASP A 113 23.15 39.63 19.88
C ASP A 113 24.33 38.88 19.26
N ASP A 114 24.11 37.63 18.83
CA ASP A 114 24.89 36.98 17.77
C ASP A 114 24.08 35.78 17.24
N HIS A 115 23.50 36.02 16.06
CA HIS A 115 23.57 35.21 14.86
C HIS A 115 23.76 33.68 14.91
N ASP A 116 22.92 33.07 14.07
CA ASP A 116 23.14 31.84 13.29
C ASP A 116 22.95 30.49 13.99
N HIS A 117 21.75 29.95 13.83
CA HIS A 117 21.59 28.53 13.53
C HIS A 117 20.60 28.32 12.38
N ASP A 118 21.19 28.25 11.18
CA ASP A 118 20.76 27.32 10.14
C ASP A 118 20.63 25.91 10.74
N HIS A 119 19.50 25.27 10.41
CA HIS A 119 19.16 23.84 10.47
C HIS A 119 17.92 23.57 11.32
N ASP A 120 16.77 23.52 10.64
CA ASP A 120 15.70 22.55 10.93
C ASP A 120 14.84 22.43 9.66
N HIS A 121 15.35 21.67 8.69
CA HIS A 121 14.66 21.34 7.43
C HIS A 121 14.29 19.84 7.34
N ASP A 122 14.10 19.15 8.47
CA ASP A 122 13.86 17.70 8.50
C ASP A 122 12.59 17.24 9.25
N HIS A 123 11.65 18.13 9.61
CA HIS A 123 10.41 17.74 10.32
C HIS A 123 9.12 17.71 9.50
N ASP A 124 9.15 18.04 8.20
CA ASP A 124 7.93 18.06 7.38
C ASP A 124 7.48 16.67 6.89
N HIS A 125 8.31 15.64 7.01
CA HIS A 125 8.01 14.31 6.45
C HIS A 125 7.12 13.39 7.30
N ASP A 126 6.85 13.78 8.55
CA ASP A 126 6.01 13.01 9.48
C ASP A 126 4.65 13.66 9.80
N ASP A 127 4.39 14.87 9.28
CA ASP A 127 3.10 15.53 9.47
C ASP A 127 2.02 14.88 8.57
N LEU A 128 1.12 14.13 9.20
CA LEU A 128 0.01 13.47 8.53
C LEU A 128 -1.07 14.45 8.07
N ARG A 129 -0.94 15.76 8.30
CA ARG A 129 -1.88 16.76 7.76
C ARG A 129 -1.88 16.81 6.23
N ALA A 130 -0.77 16.46 5.58
CA ALA A 130 -0.66 16.48 4.13
C ALA A 130 -1.51 15.41 3.42
N ILE A 131 -1.99 14.38 4.13
CA ILE A 131 -2.68 13.23 3.50
C ILE A 131 -4.02 13.59 2.83
N HIS A 132 -4.55 14.78 3.09
CA HIS A 132 -5.79 15.29 2.52
C HIS A 132 -5.62 15.89 1.12
N HIS A 133 -4.37 16.08 0.66
CA HIS A 133 -4.01 16.65 -0.63
C HIS A 133 -3.40 15.59 -1.56
N GLY A 134 -4.02 14.41 -1.59
CA GLY A 134 -3.52 13.30 -2.38
C GLY A 134 -4.30 12.02 -2.16
N TYR A 135 -3.67 10.90 -2.49
CA TYR A 135 -4.21 9.57 -2.28
C TYR A 135 -3.11 8.57 -1.94
N PHE A 136 -3.46 7.55 -1.17
CA PHE A 136 -2.61 6.39 -1.00
C PHE A 136 -2.88 5.40 -2.12
N ARG A 137 -1.85 5.02 -2.86
CA ARG A 137 -1.89 3.86 -3.74
C ARG A 137 -1.64 2.61 -2.91
N LEU A 138 -2.56 1.66 -2.95
CA LEU A 138 -2.53 0.46 -2.12
C LEU A 138 -1.79 -0.68 -2.81
N TYR A 139 -1.07 -1.49 -2.04
CA TYR A 139 -0.27 -2.60 -2.54
C TYR A 139 -0.45 -3.82 -1.64
N SER A 140 -0.77 -4.99 -2.21
CA SER A 140 -0.89 -6.24 -1.45
C SER A 140 -0.38 -7.42 -2.26
N THR A 141 0.72 -8.03 -1.83
CA THR A 141 1.18 -9.32 -2.35
C THR A 141 0.31 -10.47 -1.85
N GLU A 142 -0.26 -10.33 -0.65
CA GLU A 142 -1.20 -11.29 -0.07
C GLU A 142 -2.44 -11.43 -0.94
N LEU A 143 -3.09 -10.32 -1.30
CA LEU A 143 -4.23 -10.34 -2.22
C LEU A 143 -3.86 -11.00 -3.55
N PHE A 144 -2.67 -10.71 -4.06
CA PHE A 144 -2.18 -11.28 -5.30
C PHE A 144 -2.01 -12.81 -5.22
N ASP A 145 -1.51 -13.31 -4.10
CA ASP A 145 -1.37 -14.75 -3.85
C ASP A 145 -2.74 -15.42 -3.58
N LEU A 146 -3.66 -14.72 -2.90
CA LEU A 146 -5.00 -15.21 -2.59
C LEU A 146 -5.90 -15.33 -3.82
N LEU A 147 -5.85 -14.37 -4.75
CA LEU A 147 -6.73 -14.34 -5.92
C LEU A 147 -6.23 -15.23 -7.08
N GLY A 148 -4.95 -15.63 -7.10
CA GLY A 148 -4.37 -16.47 -8.16
C GLY A 148 -4.27 -15.82 -9.55
N GLN A 149 -5.08 -14.78 -9.83
CA GLN A 149 -5.12 -13.84 -10.95
C GLN A 149 -5.87 -12.57 -10.47
N PRO A 150 -5.50 -11.35 -10.92
CA PRO A 150 -5.89 -10.89 -12.25
C PRO A 150 -4.74 -10.28 -13.06
N VAL A 151 -4.87 -10.38 -14.37
CA VAL A 151 -3.94 -9.86 -15.39
C VAL A 151 -4.01 -8.34 -15.54
N ASP A 152 -4.83 -7.67 -14.73
CA ASP A 152 -4.99 -6.22 -14.69
C ASP A 152 -5.26 -5.78 -13.24
N LEU A 153 -4.23 -5.83 -12.39
CA LEU A 153 -4.32 -5.32 -11.02
C LEU A 153 -4.41 -3.79 -11.07
N ARG A 154 -5.61 -3.26 -11.26
CA ARG A 154 -5.91 -1.92 -10.76
C ARG A 154 -5.97 -2.01 -9.25
N LEU A 155 -4.80 -1.85 -8.65
CA LEU A 155 -4.65 -1.75 -7.22
C LEU A 155 -5.55 -0.64 -6.66
N GLY A 156 -5.90 -0.77 -5.38
CA GLY A 156 -6.80 0.17 -4.76
C GLY A 156 -6.18 1.54 -4.49
N THR A 157 -7.03 2.52 -4.20
CA THR A 157 -6.61 3.82 -3.69
C THR A 157 -7.45 4.22 -2.49
N VAL A 158 -6.86 4.97 -1.56
CA VAL A 158 -7.57 5.59 -0.44
C VAL A 158 -7.34 7.10 -0.45
N ARG A 159 -8.41 7.87 -0.30
CA ARG A 159 -8.39 9.32 -0.12
C ARG A 159 -9.06 9.69 1.19
N PHE A 160 -8.47 10.65 1.90
CA PHE A 160 -9.03 11.19 3.15
C PHE A 160 -9.52 12.62 2.92
N HIS A 161 -10.73 12.91 3.33
CA HIS A 161 -11.39 14.20 3.17
C HIS A 161 -11.81 14.75 4.54
N HIS A 162 -11.75 16.08 4.68
CA HIS A 162 -12.34 16.75 5.81
C HIS A 162 -13.86 16.90 5.58
N CYS A 163 -14.69 16.45 6.53
CA CYS A 163 -16.15 16.62 6.44
C CYS A 163 -16.59 18.08 6.61
N HIS A 164 -15.73 18.97 7.11
CA HIS A 164 -15.95 20.42 7.11
C HIS A 164 -14.62 21.14 7.35
N PRO A 165 -14.32 22.28 6.69
CA PRO A 165 -13.31 23.20 7.20
C PRO A 165 -13.82 23.74 8.54
N ALA A 166 -13.28 23.23 9.64
CA ALA A 166 -13.52 23.83 10.94
C ALA A 166 -13.03 25.28 10.93
N PRO A 167 -13.67 26.21 11.67
CA PRO A 167 -13.12 27.55 11.84
C PRO A 167 -11.69 27.44 12.42
N PRO A 168 -10.78 28.37 12.09
CA PRO A 168 -9.35 28.30 12.40
C PRO A 168 -9.01 28.27 13.91
N SER A 169 -10.02 28.34 14.78
CA SER A 169 -9.91 28.33 16.24
C SER A 169 -10.10 26.95 16.88
N ALA A 170 -10.37 25.88 16.11
CA ALA A 170 -10.53 24.54 16.65
C ALA A 170 -9.20 23.74 16.51
N PRO A 171 -8.53 23.38 17.63
CA PRO A 171 -7.27 22.64 17.59
C PRO A 171 -7.42 21.14 17.27
N ASP A 172 -8.65 20.66 17.06
CA ASP A 172 -8.98 19.25 16.89
C ASP A 172 -9.31 18.98 15.41
N GLN A 173 -8.65 18.02 14.78
CA GLN A 173 -8.98 17.59 13.41
C GLN A 173 -10.47 17.29 13.32
N GLY A 174 -11.14 17.94 12.37
CA GLY A 174 -12.57 17.77 12.14
C GLY A 174 -12.91 16.32 11.76
N PRO A 175 -14.21 15.98 11.74
CA PRO A 175 -14.66 14.68 11.24
C PRO A 175 -14.07 14.40 9.86
N VAL A 176 -13.67 13.16 9.63
CA VAL A 176 -13.02 12.70 8.39
C VAL A 176 -13.97 11.78 7.65
N SER A 177 -14.09 11.98 6.35
CA SER A 177 -14.63 10.99 5.43
C SER A 177 -13.50 10.43 4.59
N LEU A 178 -13.68 9.21 4.08
CA LEU A 178 -12.71 8.61 3.18
C LEU A 178 -13.40 7.93 2.02
N GLU A 179 -12.66 7.84 0.92
CA GLU A 179 -13.02 7.11 -0.28
C GLU A 179 -11.99 6.01 -0.49
N LEU A 180 -12.46 4.77 -0.61
CA LEU A 180 -11.65 3.60 -0.94
C LEU A 180 -12.11 3.06 -2.29
N ALA A 181 -11.23 3.12 -3.28
CA ALA A 181 -11.43 2.41 -4.54
C ALA A 181 -10.69 1.07 -4.48
N LEU A 182 -11.38 -0.04 -4.72
CA LEU A 182 -10.79 -1.37 -4.91
C LEU A 182 -11.21 -1.87 -6.30
N GLY A 183 -10.26 -2.03 -7.22
CA GLY A 183 -10.57 -2.37 -8.61
C GLY A 183 -11.52 -1.34 -9.24
N SER A 184 -12.72 -1.78 -9.65
CA SER A 184 -13.78 -0.92 -10.18
C SER A 184 -14.87 -0.55 -9.15
N SER A 185 -14.71 -0.98 -7.90
CA SER A 185 -15.68 -0.75 -6.83
C SER A 185 -15.25 0.41 -5.93
N PHE A 186 -16.23 1.18 -5.45
CA PHE A 186 -16.02 2.34 -4.57
C PHE A 186 -16.73 2.13 -3.25
N PHE A 187 -15.99 2.34 -2.17
CA PHE A 187 -16.44 2.33 -0.80
C PHE A 187 -16.24 3.71 -0.19
N VAL A 188 -17.19 4.13 0.65
CA VAL A 188 -17.14 5.40 1.37
C VAL A 188 -17.29 5.10 2.86
N ALA A 189 -16.55 5.81 3.70
CA ALA A 189 -16.74 5.77 5.14
C ALA A 189 -16.75 7.19 5.71
N ASP A 190 -17.63 7.44 6.67
CA ASP A 190 -17.76 8.75 7.34
C ASP A 190 -17.65 8.55 8.86
N ALA A 191 -16.69 9.24 9.48
CA ALA A 191 -16.43 9.13 10.92
C ALA A 191 -17.63 9.54 11.78
N LEU A 192 -18.58 10.31 11.24
CA LEU A 192 -19.81 10.68 11.94
C LEU A 192 -20.80 9.52 12.07
N GLU A 193 -20.73 8.52 11.19
CA GLU A 193 -21.67 7.40 11.14
C GLU A 193 -21.38 6.33 12.19
N THR A 194 -20.16 6.31 12.73
CA THR A 194 -19.76 5.37 13.77
C THR A 194 -20.00 5.92 15.19
N LEU A 195 -20.49 7.15 15.32
CA LEU A 195 -20.80 7.78 16.61
C LEU A 195 -22.12 7.26 17.21
N PRO A 196 -22.26 7.22 18.56
CA PRO A 196 -21.26 7.60 19.56
C PRO A 196 -20.26 6.48 19.90
N PHE A 197 -20.34 5.33 19.21
CA PHE A 197 -19.65 4.11 19.61
C PHE A 197 -18.15 4.13 19.31
N HIS A 198 -17.76 4.71 18.18
CA HIS A 198 -16.37 4.83 17.77
C HIS A 198 -16.13 6.18 17.08
N ALA A 199 -15.14 6.92 17.55
CA ALA A 199 -14.71 8.18 16.92
C ALA A 199 -13.45 7.92 16.11
N PHE A 200 -13.59 7.79 14.79
CA PHE A 200 -12.44 7.72 13.91
C PHE A 200 -11.80 9.11 13.75
N LYS A 201 -10.50 9.20 13.98
CA LYS A 201 -9.68 10.41 13.76
C LYS A 201 -8.35 10.01 13.14
N VAL A 202 -7.87 10.76 12.18
CA VAL A 202 -6.49 10.64 11.70
C VAL A 202 -5.56 11.13 12.83
N PRO A 203 -4.45 10.45 13.14
CA PRO A 203 -3.50 10.96 14.12
C PRO A 203 -2.63 12.07 13.50
N HIS A 204 -2.13 12.99 14.32
CA HIS A 204 -1.20 14.04 13.85
C HIS A 204 0.20 13.51 13.56
N THR A 205 0.59 12.46 14.27
CA THR A 205 1.88 11.80 14.16
C THR A 205 1.67 10.35 13.78
N PRO A 206 2.70 9.66 13.28
CA PRO A 206 2.67 8.22 13.09
C PRO A 206 2.18 7.49 14.35
N SER A 207 1.40 6.44 14.16
CA SER A 207 0.75 5.68 15.21
C SER A 207 0.57 4.22 14.81
N LEU A 208 1.13 3.33 15.63
CA LEU A 208 0.93 1.87 15.56
C LEU A 208 -0.43 1.43 16.12
N GLN A 209 -1.26 2.37 16.59
CA GLN A 209 -2.61 2.04 17.05
C GLN A 209 -3.54 1.90 15.83
N ASN A 210 -4.13 0.71 15.68
CA ASN A 210 -5.14 0.48 14.65
C ASN A 210 -6.38 1.35 14.92
N ARG A 211 -6.85 2.02 13.87
CA ARG A 211 -8.03 2.89 13.90
C ARG A 211 -9.05 2.41 12.88
N GLY A 212 -10.24 2.08 13.36
CA GLY A 212 -11.29 1.44 12.57
C GLY A 212 -12.35 2.41 12.09
N ILE A 213 -12.85 2.23 10.88
CA ILE A 213 -14.04 2.94 10.39
C ILE A 213 -14.86 2.03 9.49
N LEU A 214 -16.19 2.10 9.62
CA LEU A 214 -17.11 1.25 8.87
C LEU A 214 -17.37 1.85 7.48
N SER A 215 -17.26 1.03 6.45
CA SER A 215 -17.43 1.47 5.07
C SER A 215 -18.70 0.92 4.41
N ARG A 216 -19.23 1.66 3.44
CA ARG A 216 -20.41 1.28 2.65
C ARG A 216 -20.08 1.31 1.17
N LYS A 217 -20.78 0.48 0.39
CA LYS A 217 -20.55 0.39 -1.05
C LYS A 217 -21.43 1.41 -1.77
N LEU A 218 -20.83 2.28 -2.57
CA LEU A 218 -21.57 3.36 -3.23
C LEU A 218 -22.59 2.82 -4.26
N ALA A 219 -22.26 1.72 -4.92
CA ALA A 219 -23.11 1.06 -5.90
C ALA A 219 -24.45 0.58 -5.31
N ASP A 220 -24.47 0.25 -4.02
CA ASP A 220 -25.65 -0.28 -3.32
C ASP A 220 -26.46 0.85 -2.66
N HIS A 221 -26.54 2.00 -3.34
CA HIS A 221 -27.18 3.21 -2.84
C HIS A 221 -26.63 3.70 -1.48
N GLY A 222 -25.37 3.38 -1.19
CA GLY A 222 -24.73 3.69 0.09
C GLY A 222 -25.20 2.80 1.25
N ALA A 223 -25.75 1.63 0.98
CA ALA A 223 -26.04 0.64 2.03
C ALA A 223 -24.75 0.02 2.58
N PHE A 224 -24.80 -0.38 3.86
CA PHE A 224 -23.77 -1.24 4.43
C PHE A 224 -23.88 -2.64 3.81
N PRO A 225 -22.76 -3.25 3.41
CA PRO A 225 -22.76 -4.61 2.90
C PRO A 225 -23.27 -5.62 3.95
N PRO A 226 -23.73 -6.81 3.52
CA PRO A 226 -24.17 -7.87 4.43
C PRO A 226 -23.01 -8.63 5.11
N TYR A 227 -21.77 -8.20 4.89
CA TYR A 227 -20.54 -8.73 5.43
C TYR A 227 -19.80 -7.64 6.21
N ASP A 228 -18.77 -8.02 6.97
CA ASP A 228 -17.97 -7.04 7.69
C ASP A 228 -17.23 -6.10 6.73
N SER A 229 -17.30 -4.81 6.99
CA SER A 229 -16.78 -3.73 6.14
C SER A 229 -15.96 -2.71 6.91
N TRP A 230 -15.44 -3.11 8.07
CA TRP A 230 -14.45 -2.32 8.81
C TRP A 230 -13.16 -2.16 8.00
N LEU A 231 -12.65 -0.93 8.00
CA LEU A 231 -11.33 -0.59 7.49
C LEU A 231 -10.44 -0.25 8.67
N LEU A 232 -9.35 -0.99 8.86
CA LEU A 232 -8.41 -0.76 9.96
C LEU A 232 -7.14 -0.09 9.44
N PHE A 233 -6.84 1.08 9.96
CA PHE A 233 -5.70 1.90 9.52
C PHE A 233 -4.61 1.95 10.59
N THR A 234 -3.36 1.72 10.16
CA THR A 234 -2.15 2.03 10.91
C THR A 234 -1.36 3.11 10.15
N PHE A 235 -1.13 4.25 10.79
CA PHE A 235 -0.48 5.39 10.14
C PHE A 235 1.02 5.35 10.43
N LEU A 236 1.85 5.10 9.42
CA LEU A 236 3.27 4.80 9.64
C LEU A 236 4.18 6.03 9.48
N GLY A 237 3.68 7.14 8.94
CA GLY A 237 4.51 8.31 8.59
C GLY A 237 5.24 8.12 7.27
N HIS A 238 6.01 9.13 6.85
CA HIS A 238 6.80 9.07 5.60
C HIS A 238 5.96 8.70 4.36
N GLY A 239 4.70 9.13 4.31
CA GLY A 239 3.77 8.77 3.25
C GLY A 239 3.39 7.29 3.21
N CYS A 240 3.59 6.53 4.28
CA CYS A 240 3.22 5.12 4.39
C CYS A 240 2.00 4.92 5.29
N LEU A 241 1.13 4.01 4.85
CA LEU A 241 -0.08 3.59 5.55
C LEU A 241 -0.15 2.06 5.50
N LYS A 242 -0.65 1.42 6.56
CA LYS A 242 -1.13 0.04 6.50
C LYS A 242 -2.65 0.07 6.62
N LEU A 243 -3.31 -0.70 5.77
CA LEU A 243 -4.76 -0.87 5.74
C LEU A 243 -5.08 -2.35 5.79
N GLU A 244 -5.93 -2.75 6.72
CA GLU A 244 -6.45 -4.11 6.85
C GLU A 244 -7.91 -4.08 6.41
N VAL A 245 -8.26 -4.98 5.48
CA VAL A 245 -9.59 -5.05 4.85
C VAL A 245 -10.12 -6.48 4.94
N PRO A 246 -11.38 -6.69 5.35
CA PRO A 246 -12.02 -7.99 5.32
C PRO A 246 -11.94 -8.64 3.94
N ILE A 247 -11.60 -9.92 3.90
CA ILE A 247 -11.50 -10.70 2.66
C ILE A 247 -12.84 -10.75 1.91
N GLU A 248 -13.97 -10.63 2.58
CA GLU A 248 -15.30 -10.56 1.98
C GLU A 248 -15.45 -9.34 1.06
N MET A 249 -14.92 -8.19 1.46
CA MET A 249 -14.86 -7.00 0.60
C MET A 249 -14.03 -7.29 -0.66
N CYS A 250 -12.87 -7.94 -0.48
CA CYS A 250 -12.01 -8.28 -1.61
C CYS A 250 -12.65 -9.31 -2.55
N ALA A 251 -13.33 -10.32 -2.01
CA ALA A 251 -14.03 -11.33 -2.80
C ALA A 251 -15.23 -10.76 -3.57
N ASP A 252 -15.98 -9.83 -2.97
CA ASP A 252 -17.07 -9.12 -3.64
C ASP A 252 -16.57 -8.27 -4.82
N VAL A 253 -15.36 -7.72 -4.73
CA VAL A 253 -14.74 -6.93 -5.80
C VAL A 253 -14.11 -7.81 -6.89
N TYR A 254 -13.34 -8.82 -6.49
CA TYR A 254 -12.46 -9.57 -7.39
C TYR A 254 -13.01 -10.97 -7.76
N GLY A 255 -14.17 -11.35 -7.24
CA GLY A 255 -14.88 -12.58 -7.61
C GLY A 255 -14.23 -13.88 -7.12
N ALA A 256 -13.49 -13.85 -6.01
CA ALA A 256 -12.78 -15.02 -5.50
C ALA A 256 -13.62 -15.91 -4.57
N PRO A 257 -13.33 -17.22 -4.48
CA PRO A 257 -13.96 -18.11 -3.52
C PRO A 257 -13.59 -17.72 -2.08
N LEU A 258 -14.61 -17.55 -1.24
CA LEU A 258 -14.45 -17.29 0.20
C LEU A 258 -14.35 -18.56 1.06
N ALA A 259 -14.70 -19.72 0.50
CA ALA A 259 -14.80 -20.96 1.25
C ALA A 259 -13.46 -21.34 1.90
N GLY A 260 -13.44 -21.40 3.23
CA GLY A 260 -12.25 -21.72 4.03
C GLY A 260 -11.32 -20.52 4.28
N ARG A 261 -11.78 -19.31 4.02
CA ARG A 261 -11.07 -18.04 4.26
C ARG A 261 -11.97 -17.02 4.97
N GLU A 262 -13.12 -17.42 5.48
CA GLU A 262 -14.07 -16.52 6.10
C GLU A 262 -13.45 -15.81 7.32
N ASN A 263 -13.67 -14.49 7.44
CA ASN A 263 -13.09 -13.63 8.48
C ASN A 263 -11.56 -13.47 8.43
N GLU A 264 -10.91 -13.81 7.31
CA GLU A 264 -9.50 -13.41 7.09
C GLU A 264 -9.41 -11.90 6.74
N GLU A 265 -8.28 -11.30 7.09
CA GLU A 265 -7.96 -9.91 6.78
C GLU A 265 -6.89 -9.85 5.69
N VAL A 266 -7.10 -8.99 4.70
CA VAL A 266 -6.13 -8.71 3.64
C VAL A 266 -5.36 -7.46 4.01
N HIS A 267 -4.02 -7.57 4.04
CA HIS A 267 -3.16 -6.43 4.29
C HIS A 267 -2.82 -5.67 3.01
N PHE A 268 -3.07 -4.37 3.03
CA PHE A 268 -2.61 -3.41 2.04
C PHE A 268 -1.60 -2.45 2.65
N TRP A 269 -0.57 -2.17 1.87
CA TRP A 269 0.42 -1.14 2.13
C TRP A 269 0.14 0.05 1.21
N GLY A 270 -0.18 1.20 1.79
CA GLY A 270 -0.41 2.45 1.08
C GLY A 270 0.88 3.26 0.94
N VAL A 271 1.15 3.75 -0.26
CA VAL A 271 2.17 4.78 -0.54
C VAL A 271 1.46 6.05 -1.00
N PHE A 272 1.72 7.15 -0.32
CA PHE A 272 1.12 8.44 -0.60
C PHE A 272 1.59 9.00 -1.95
N VAL A 273 0.65 9.53 -2.71
CA VAL A 273 0.84 10.23 -3.97
C VAL A 273 0.12 11.58 -3.83
N ASP A 274 0.90 12.65 -3.90
CA ASP A 274 0.40 14.02 -3.88
C ASP A 274 -0.45 14.29 -5.14
N ASP A 275 -1.51 15.10 -4.99
CA ASP A 275 -2.32 15.53 -6.14
C ASP A 275 -1.52 16.45 -7.10
N ASP A 276 -0.54 17.19 -6.58
CA ASP A 276 0.32 18.09 -7.36
C ASP A 276 1.56 17.39 -7.95
N ALA A 277 1.67 16.06 -7.79
CA ALA A 277 2.76 15.28 -8.38
C ALA A 277 2.65 15.27 -9.93
N PRO A 278 3.75 15.58 -10.66
CA PRO A 278 3.75 15.70 -12.12
C PRO A 278 3.59 14.39 -12.89
#